data_AF-A0A7J9ZR68-F1
#
_entry.id   AF-A0A7J9ZR68-F1
#
_cell.length_a   1.000
_cell.length_b   1.000
_cell.length_c   1.000
_cell.angle_alpha   90.00
_cell.angle_beta   90.00
_cell.angle_gamma   90.00
#
_symmetry.space_group_name_H-M   'P 1'
#
loop_
_entity.id
_entity.type
_entity.pdbx_description
1 polymer ?
#
loop_
_entity_poly.entity_id
_entity_poly.type
_entity_poly.pdbx_seq_one_letter_code
_entity_poly.pdbx_strand_id
1 'polypeptide(L)' 'MAEKQEQSLSYEQAREELAEVVRRLENGGLTLEESLKLWERGERLAAICEEWLEGARAKLAAAVAERTDTPAAGNASAPF' A
#
# COMPACT_ATOMS: atom_id res chain seq x y z
N MET A 1 10.52 6.33 26.05
CA MET A 1 9.73 7.05 25.03
C MET A 1 8.76 6.05 24.45
N ALA A 2 7.64 5.87 25.15
CA ALA A 2 6.40 5.47 24.49
C ALA A 2 5.97 6.62 23.56
N GLU A 3 4.90 6.41 22.78
CA GLU A 3 4.17 7.49 22.08
C GLU A 3 4.67 7.80 20.66
N LYS A 4 4.32 6.93 19.69
CA LYS A 4 3.47 7.28 18.51
C LYS A 4 3.21 6.04 17.65
N GLN A 5 2.57 5.02 18.21
CA GLN A 5 1.95 3.95 17.41
C GLN A 5 0.45 4.13 17.50
N GLU A 6 -0.06 5.21 16.89
CA GLU A 6 -1.41 5.14 16.34
C GLU A 6 -1.32 4.10 15.22
N GLN A 7 -1.70 2.87 15.57
CA GLN A 7 -1.49 1.65 14.81
C GLN A 7 -2.18 1.75 13.44
N SER A 8 -1.47 2.27 12.44
CA SER A 8 -1.84 2.08 11.04
C SER A 8 -1.84 0.57 10.80
N LEU A 9 -2.96 -0.01 10.38
CA LEU A 9 -3.01 -1.43 10.01
C LEU A 9 -1.88 -1.72 9.02
N SER A 10 -1.21 -2.87 9.20
CA SER A 10 -0.32 -3.37 8.15
C SER A 10 -1.12 -3.67 6.88
N TYR A 11 -0.44 -3.64 5.73
CA TYR A 11 -1.07 -3.97 4.45
C TYR A 11 -1.79 -5.33 4.48
N GLU A 12 -1.14 -6.38 5.00
CA GLU A 12 -1.77 -7.72 5.03
C GLU A 12 -2.99 -7.76 5.95
N GLN A 13 -2.96 -7.10 7.10
CA GLN A 13 -4.12 -7.01 7.98
C GLN A 13 -5.28 -6.25 7.31
N ALA A 14 -4.98 -5.12 6.66
CA ALA A 14 -6.01 -4.35 5.96
C ALA A 14 -6.61 -5.15 4.80
N ARG A 15 -5.78 -5.90 4.07
CA ARG A 15 -6.19 -6.77 2.97
C ARG A 15 -7.05 -7.94 3.44
N GLU A 16 -6.66 -8.59 4.54
CA GLU A 16 -7.41 -9.70 5.12
C GLU A 16 -8.79 -9.24 5.62
N GLU A 17 -8.84 -8.12 6.35
CA GLU A 17 -10.10 -7.57 6.83
C GLU A 17 -10.99 -7.12 5.66
N LEU A 18 -10.42 -6.52 4.62
CA LEU A 18 -11.16 -6.13 3.41
C LEU A 18 -11.78 -7.36 2.72
N ALA A 19 -11.02 -8.45 2.61
CA ALA A 19 -11.52 -9.69 2.03
C ALA A 19 -12.68 -10.27 2.86
N GLU A 20 -12.62 -10.18 4.19
CA GLU A 20 -13.72 -10.59 5.05
C GLU A 20 -14.97 -9.71 4.86
N VAL A 21 -14.80 -8.39 4.78
CA VAL A 21 -15.89 -7.44 4.52
C VAL A 21 -16.58 -7.77 3.19
N VAL A 22 -15.81 -7.96 2.11
CA VAL A 22 -16.34 -8.34 0.79
C VAL A 22 -17.10 -9.66 0.88
N ARG A 23 -16.53 -10.69 1.49
CA ARG A 23 -17.19 -11.98 1.68
C ARG A 23 -18.54 -11.84 2.41
N ARG A 24 -18.61 -10.98 3.43
CA ARG A 24 -19.87 -10.75 4.17
C ARG A 24 -20.91 -10.03 3.31
N LEU A 25 -20.50 -9.06 2.50
CA LEU A 25 -21.38 -8.38 1.56
C LEU A 25 -21.91 -9.35 0.48
N GLU A 26 -21.05 -10.20 -0.07
CA GLU A 26 -21.40 -11.18 -1.12
C GLU A 26 -22.34 -12.29 -0.63
N ASN A 27 -22.20 -12.71 0.63
CA ASN A 27 -23.08 -13.70 1.23
C ASN A 27 -24.54 -13.22 1.35
N GLY A 28 -24.78 -11.91 1.33
CA GLY A 28 -26.10 -11.32 1.50
C GLY A 28 -26.70 -11.58 2.89
N GLY A 29 -28.02 -11.43 3.01
CA GLY A 29 -28.75 -11.65 4.28
C GLY A 29 -28.57 -10.53 5.32
N LEU A 30 -27.91 -9.43 4.94
CA LEU A 30 -27.73 -8.24 5.76
C LEU A 30 -28.86 -7.25 5.53
N THR A 31 -29.18 -6.46 6.55
CA THR A 31 -30.01 -5.27 6.37
C THR A 31 -29.26 -4.21 5.56
N LEU A 32 -30.01 -3.21 5.04
CA LEU A 32 -29.42 -2.08 4.33
C LEU A 32 -28.40 -1.33 5.21
N GLU A 33 -28.74 -1.09 6.47
CA GLU A 33 -27.86 -0.37 7.40
C GLU A 33 -26.56 -1.13 7.66
N GLU A 34 -26.62 -2.45 7.85
CA GLU A 34 -25.43 -3.29 8.01
C GLU A 34 -24.58 -3.34 6.73
N SER A 35 -25.23 -3.41 5.57
CA SER A 35 -24.56 -3.40 4.27
C SER A 35 -23.79 -2.08 4.06
N LEU A 36 -24.40 -0.95 4.43
CA LEU A 36 -23.75 0.36 4.35
C LEU A 36 -22.55 0.47 5.31
N LYS A 37 -22.68 -0.01 6.54
CA LYS A 37 -21.57 -0.03 7.52
C LYS A 37 -20.39 -0.87 7.03
N LEU A 38 -20.65 -2.04 6.46
CA LEU A 38 -19.62 -2.89 5.88
C LEU A 38 -18.97 -2.22 4.66
N TRP A 39 -19.77 -1.62 3.78
CA TRP A 39 -19.24 -0.89 2.62
C TRP A 39 -18.31 0.24 3.05
N GLU A 40 -18.73 1.12 3.97
CA GLU A 40 -17.89 2.20 4.49
C GLU A 40 -16.57 1.69 5.12
N ARG A 41 -16.63 0.55 5.82
CA ARG A 41 -15.43 -0.08 6.37
C ARG A 41 -14.53 -0.59 5.24
N GLY A 42 -15.10 -1.23 4.23
CA GLY A 42 -14.40 -1.68 3.03
C GLY A 42 -13.67 -0.55 2.31
N GLU A 43 -14.34 0.59 2.10
CA GLU A 43 -13.74 1.78 1.47
C GLU A 43 -12.52 2.29 2.26
N ARG A 44 -12.63 2.37 3.59
CA ARG A 44 -11.49 2.78 4.44
C ARG A 44 -10.32 1.81 4.36
N LEU A 45 -10.59 0.50 4.34
CA LEU A 45 -9.55 -0.52 4.22
C LEU A 45 -8.89 -0.48 2.83
N ALA A 46 -9.67 -0.26 1.77
CA ALA A 46 -9.16 -0.08 0.42
C ALA A 46 -8.23 1.12 0.31
N ALA A 47 -8.61 2.27 0.89
CA ALA A 47 -7.76 3.46 0.93
C ALA A 47 -6.42 3.20 1.66
N ILE A 48 -6.45 2.50 2.79
CA ILE A 48 -5.23 2.11 3.51
C ILE A 48 -4.33 1.23 2.64
N CYS A 49 -4.91 0.24 1.96
CA CYS A 49 -4.17 -0.62 1.04
C CYS A 49 -3.52 0.19 -0.09
N GLU A 50 -4.24 1.16 -0.66
CA GLU A 50 -3.74 2.03 -1.72
C GLU A 50 -2.57 2.89 -1.25
N GLU A 51 -2.68 3.52 -0.07
CA GLU A 51 -1.60 4.32 0.53
C GLU A 51 -0.31 3.50 0.72
N TRP A 52 -0.44 2.25 1.20
CA TRP A 52 0.69 1.34 1.33
C TRP A 52 1.35 1.02 -0.02
N LEU A 53 0.55 0.74 -1.05
CA LEU A 53 1.04 0.39 -2.37
C LEU A 53 1.68 1.58 -3.08
N GLU A 54 1.11 2.77 -2.96
CA GLU A 54 1.70 4.02 -3.47
C GLU A 54 3.03 4.33 -2.78
N GLY A 55 3.08 4.20 -1.45
CA GLY A 55 4.32 4.36 -0.69
C GLY A 55 5.41 3.37 -1.12
N ALA A 56 5.04 2.13 -1.41
CA ALA A 56 5.97 1.13 -1.95
C ALA A 56 6.45 1.52 -3.36
N ARG A 57 5.55 1.90 -4.26
CA ARG A 57 5.88 2.34 -5.63
C ARG A 57 6.86 3.51 -5.63
N ALA A 58 6.64 4.52 -4.78
CA ALA A 58 7.52 5.67 -4.65
C ALA A 58 8.93 5.28 -4.21
N LYS A 59 9.05 4.36 -3.23
CA LYS A 59 10.36 3.85 -2.77
C LYS A 59 11.11 3.10 -3.87
N LEU A 60 10.40 2.26 -4.64
CA LEU A 60 11.00 1.57 -5.79
C LEU A 60 11.47 2.56 -6.85
N ALA A 61 10.66 3.57 -7.17
CA ALA A 61 11.03 4.59 -8.16
C ALA A 61 12.29 5.36 -7.74
N ALA A 62 12.40 5.75 -6.46
CA ALA A 62 13.59 6.42 -5.93
C ALA A 62 14.85 5.52 -6.03
N ALA A 63 14.74 4.25 -5.60
CA ALA A 63 15.85 3.31 -5.66
C ALA A 63 16.33 3.01 -7.11
N VAL A 64 15.41 3.04 -8.08
CA VAL A 64 15.77 2.91 -9.51
C VAL A 64 16.50 4.17 -9.99
N ALA A 65 16.02 5.36 -9.64
CA ALA A 65 16.65 6.62 -10.02
C ALA A 65 18.09 6.75 -9.51
N GLU A 66 18.35 6.37 -8.24
CA GLU A 66 19.70 6.38 -7.66
C GLU A 66 20.68 5.45 -8.40
N ARG A 67 20.18 4.29 -8.88
CA ARG A 67 21.00 3.35 -9.66
C ARG A 67 21.34 3.86 -11.04
N THR A 68 20.45 4.64 -11.66
CA THR A 68 20.67 5.22 -13.00
C THR A 68 21.55 6.46 -12.99
N ASP A 69 21.65 7.16 -11.85
CA ASP A 69 22.52 8.34 -11.68
C ASP A 69 23.97 7.96 -11.34
N THR A 70 24.26 6.68 -11.06
CA THR A 70 25.65 6.21 -10.96
C THR A 70 26.28 6.25 -12.35
N PRO A 71 27.22 7.16 -12.65
CA PRO A 71 27.87 7.17 -13.94
C PRO A 71 28.71 5.91 -14.00
N ALA A 72 28.35 4.99 -14.90
CA ALA A 72 29.28 3.96 -15.34
C ALA A 72 30.56 4.68 -15.74
N ALA A 73 31.62 4.45 -14.96
CA ALA A 73 32.89 5.13 -15.09
C ALA A 73 33.29 5.19 -16.57
N GLY A 74 33.32 6.40 -17.11
CA GLY A 74 33.85 6.67 -18.44
C GLY A 74 35.33 6.32 -18.44
N ASN A 75 35.65 5.07 -18.74
CA ASN A 75 36.97 4.64 -19.18
C ASN A 75 37.21 5.11 -20.63
N ALA A 76 37.10 6.42 -20.85
CA ALA A 76 37.39 7.03 -22.13
C ALA A 76 38.41 8.15 -21.91
N SER A 77 39.69 7.76 -21.78
CA SER A 77 40.80 8.42 -22.49
C SER A 77 42.12 7.78 -22.05
N ALA A 78 42.68 6.92 -22.90
CA ALA A 78 44.12 6.75 -22.98
C ALA A 78 44.51 7.01 -24.44
N PRO A 79 44.96 8.23 -24.78
CA PRO A 79 45.55 8.49 -26.08
C PRO A 79 47.09 8.41 -25.93
N PHE A 80 47.65 7.33 -26.49
CA PHE A 80 49.09 7.04 -26.66
C PHE A 80 49.93 6.80 -25.41
#